data_AF-A0A813HK68-F1
#
_entry.id   AF-A0A813HK68-F1
#
_cell.length_a   1.000
_cell.length_b   1.000
_cell.length_c   1.000
_cell.angle_alpha   90.00
_cell.angle_beta   90.00
_cell.angle_gamma   90.00
#
_symmetry.space_group_name_H-M   'P 1'
#
loop_
_entity.id
_entity.type
_entity.pdbx_description
1 polymer ?
#
loop_
_entity_poly.entity_id
_entity_poly.type
_entity_poly.pdbx_seq_one_letter_code
_entity_poly.pdbx_strand_id
1 'polypeptide(L)'
;PPPWMKTKRQFHGDAHLRLECYAAWAHHFVRFVQEMSREGVPIWAVSVQNEPEAAQIWESCIYTAEEERDFVRDALGPALEDADLGEVKIVIW
;
A
#
# COMPACT_ATOMS: atom_id res chain seq x y z
N PRO A 1 -5.63 -2.53 2.85
CA PRO A 1 -6.37 -1.27 3.16
C PRO A 1 -7.66 -1.51 3.99
N PRO A 2 -8.10 -0.54 4.80
CA PRO A 2 -9.38 -0.59 5.51
C PRO A 2 -10.60 -0.67 4.56
N PRO A 3 -11.75 -1.22 5.01
CA PRO A 3 -12.93 -1.40 4.18
C PRO A 3 -13.38 -0.12 3.48
N TRP A 4 -13.41 1.02 4.17
CA TRP A 4 -13.90 2.27 3.60
C TRP A 4 -13.04 2.80 2.42
N MET A 5 -11.78 2.35 2.30
CA MET A 5 -10.91 2.65 1.17
C MET A 5 -11.11 1.69 -0.02
N LYS A 6 -11.87 0.61 0.14
CA LYS A 6 -12.03 -0.45 -0.86
C LYS A 6 -13.37 -0.36 -1.58
N THR A 7 -13.41 -0.76 -2.85
CA THR A 7 -14.60 -0.63 -3.72
C THR A 7 -15.84 -1.34 -3.17
N LYS A 8 -15.68 -2.50 -2.52
CA LYS A 8 -16.77 -3.30 -1.92
C LYS A 8 -16.94 -3.13 -0.40
N ARG A 9 -16.23 -2.18 0.23
CA ARG A 9 -16.34 -1.91 1.68
C ARG A 9 -16.21 -3.13 2.59
N GLN A 10 -15.29 -4.03 2.26
CA GLN A 10 -15.03 -5.29 2.99
C GLN A 10 -13.52 -5.56 3.11
N PHE A 11 -13.12 -6.31 4.14
CA PHE A 11 -11.71 -6.65 4.38
C PHE A 11 -11.17 -7.72 3.43
N HIS A 12 -11.99 -8.70 3.05
CA HIS A 12 -11.61 -9.87 2.26
C HIS A 12 -12.21 -9.85 0.85
N GLY A 13 -11.96 -10.89 0.05
CA GLY A 13 -12.46 -11.06 -1.31
C GLY A 13 -11.77 -10.18 -2.34
N ASP A 14 -12.45 -10.01 -3.48
CA ASP A 14 -11.97 -9.40 -4.72
C ASP A 14 -12.15 -7.86 -4.75
N ALA A 15 -12.01 -7.19 -3.61
CA ALA A 15 -12.18 -5.75 -3.53
C ALA A 15 -10.87 -5.01 -3.85
N HIS A 16 -10.95 -3.97 -4.67
CA HIS A 16 -9.82 -3.13 -5.09
C HIS A 16 -9.70 -1.88 -4.21
N LEU A 17 -8.52 -1.25 -4.19
CA LEU A 17 -8.33 0.08 -3.61
C LEU A 17 -9.02 1.14 -4.48
N ARG A 18 -9.82 2.02 -3.88
CA ARG A 18 -10.44 3.15 -4.58
C ARG A 18 -9.37 4.18 -4.96
N LEU A 19 -9.42 4.70 -6.19
CA LEU A 19 -8.43 5.66 -6.69
C LEU A 19 -8.31 6.90 -5.81
N GLU A 20 -9.44 7.43 -5.34
CA GLU A 20 -9.51 8.56 -4.42
C GLU A 20 -8.88 8.30 -3.03
N CYS A 21 -8.54 7.04 -2.73
CA CYS A 21 -7.86 6.65 -1.49
C CYS A 21 -6.36 6.36 -1.68
N TYR A 22 -5.80 6.51 -2.90
CA TYR A 22 -4.39 6.24 -3.16
C TYR A 22 -3.46 7.06 -2.28
N ALA A 23 -3.63 8.39 -2.26
CA ALA A 23 -2.81 9.27 -1.41
C ALA A 23 -2.94 8.92 0.08
N ALA A 24 -4.17 8.68 0.55
CA ALA A 24 -4.41 8.30 1.95
C ALA A 24 -3.75 6.96 2.31
N TRP A 25 -3.76 5.99 1.39
CA TRP A 25 -3.12 4.69 1.59
C TRP A 25 -1.60 4.80 1.53
N ALA A 26 -1.03 5.58 0.61
CA ALA A 26 0.41 5.86 0.58
C ALA A 26 0.91 6.54 1.86
N HIS A 27 0.17 7.53 2.39
CA HIS A 27 0.50 8.13 3.69
C HIS A 27 0.43 7.13 4.85
N HIS A 28 -0.39 6.08 4.75
CA HIS A 28 -0.39 5.01 5.75
C HIS A 28 0.93 4.24 5.77
N PHE A 29 1.52 3.95 4.60
CA PHE A 29 2.85 3.34 4.50
C PHE A 29 3.92 4.23 5.12
N VAL A 30 3.94 5.52 4.78
CA VAL A 30 4.88 6.51 5.35
C VAL A 30 4.80 6.50 6.87
N ARG A 31 3.58 6.61 7.43
CA ARG A 31 3.39 6.56 8.88
C ARG A 31 3.88 5.26 9.48
N PHE A 32 3.54 4.12 8.88
CA PHE A 32 4.01 2.82 9.36
C PHE A 32 5.54 2.77 9.44
N VAL A 33 6.24 3.14 8.37
CA VAL A 33 7.72 3.16 8.35
C VAL A 33 8.28 4.07 9.43
N GLN A 34 7.74 5.29 9.57
CA GLN A 34 8.20 6.26 10.57
C GLN A 34 7.98 5.77 12.00
N GLU A 35 6.80 5.21 12.31
CA GLU A 35 6.52 4.70 13.66
C GLU A 35 7.41 3.48 13.98
N MET A 36 7.60 2.55 13.03
CA MET A 36 8.50 1.42 13.24
C MET A 36 9.95 1.88 13.48
N SER A 37 10.42 2.88 12.73
CA SER A 37 11.74 3.46 12.94
C SER A 37 11.88 4.12 14.32
N ARG A 38 10.84 4.78 14.84
CA ARG A 38 10.84 5.38 16.18
C ARG A 38 10.97 4.34 17.29
N GLU A 39 10.40 3.17 17.08
CA GLU A 39 10.55 2.00 17.97
C GLU A 39 11.88 1.26 17.78
N GLY A 40 12.82 1.81 16.99
CA GLY A 40 14.14 1.22 16.76
C GLY A 40 14.15 0.06 15.76
N VAL A 41 13.10 -0.08 14.95
CA VAL A 41 12.94 -1.14 13.94
C VAL A 41 12.87 -0.50 12.55
N PRO A 42 14.01 -0.18 11.92
CA PRO A 42 14.02 0.42 10.58
C PRO A 42 13.51 -0.58 9.53
N ILE A 43 12.57 -0.13 8.70
CA ILE A 43 12.00 -0.94 7.61
C ILE A 43 12.89 -0.80 6.37
N TRP A 44 13.43 -1.92 5.90
CA TRP A 44 14.28 -1.95 4.70
C TRP A 44 13.47 -1.90 3.39
N ALA A 45 12.29 -2.55 3.38
CA ALA A 45 11.45 -2.64 2.20
C ALA A 45 9.98 -2.86 2.59
N VAL A 46 9.09 -2.49 1.67
CA VAL A 46 7.66 -2.79 1.71
C VAL A 46 7.24 -3.43 0.39
N SER A 47 6.25 -4.32 0.42
CA SER A 47 5.54 -4.68 -0.80
C SER A 47 4.27 -3.84 -0.95
N VAL A 48 3.81 -3.61 -2.19
CA VAL A 48 2.57 -2.84 -2.41
C VAL A 48 1.37 -3.55 -1.80
N GLN A 49 1.27 -4.85 -2.06
CA GLN A 49 0.19 -5.69 -1.58
C GLN A 49 0.69 -7.14 -1.49
N ASN A 50 0.26 -7.86 -0.45
CA ASN A 50 0.42 -9.31 -0.41
C ASN A 50 -0.56 -9.97 -1.39
N GLU A 51 -0.05 -10.85 -2.25
CA GLU A 51 -0.86 -11.64 -3.21
C GLU A 51 -1.91 -10.79 -3.97
N PRO A 52 -1.49 -9.79 -4.77
CA PRO A 52 -2.39 -8.81 -5.38
C PRO A 52 -3.41 -9.41 -6.34
N GLU A 53 -3.19 -10.61 -6.88
CA GLU A 53 -4.15 -11.29 -7.76
C GLU A 53 -5.07 -12.29 -7.04
N ALA A 54 -4.94 -12.45 -5.71
CA ALA A 54 -5.66 -13.47 -4.96
C ALA A 54 -6.85 -12.91 -4.16
N ALA A 55 -8.06 -13.33 -4.53
CA ALA A 55 -9.26 -13.08 -3.74
C ALA A 55 -9.36 -14.14 -2.63
N GLN A 56 -9.19 -13.71 -1.37
CA GLN A 56 -9.13 -14.62 -0.23
C GLN A 56 -10.36 -14.51 0.67
N ILE A 57 -10.59 -15.52 1.52
CA ILE A 57 -11.60 -15.47 2.58
C ILE A 57 -11.16 -14.64 3.80
N TRP A 58 -9.87 -14.28 3.86
CA TRP A 58 -9.26 -13.34 4.81
C TRP A 58 -8.82 -12.05 4.12
N GLU A 59 -8.17 -11.15 4.86
CA GLU A 59 -7.71 -9.84 4.41
C GLU A 59 -6.95 -9.94 3.08
N SER A 60 -7.55 -9.38 2.04
CA SER A 60 -7.04 -9.39 0.67
C SER A 60 -7.46 -8.10 -0.02
N CYS A 61 -6.69 -7.67 -1.02
CA CYS A 61 -7.05 -6.54 -1.84
C CYS A 61 -6.49 -6.79 -3.23
N ILE A 62 -7.34 -6.74 -4.25
CA ILE A 62 -6.89 -6.97 -5.61
C ILE A 62 -6.22 -5.72 -6.15
N TYR A 63 -5.09 -5.93 -6.83
CA TYR A 63 -4.45 -4.96 -7.72
C TYR A 63 -4.13 -5.68 -9.03
N THR A 64 -4.58 -5.12 -10.13
CA THR A 64 -4.03 -5.42 -11.45
C THR A 64 -2.61 -4.85 -11.57
N ALA A 65 -1.83 -5.34 -12.54
CA ALA A 65 -0.48 -4.82 -12.79
C ALA A 65 -0.50 -3.30 -13.09
N GLU A 66 -1.53 -2.81 -13.79
CA GLU A 66 -1.71 -1.39 -14.04
C GLU A 66 -2.03 -0.60 -12.77
N GLU A 67 -2.91 -1.12 -11.90
CA GLU A 67 -3.24 -0.48 -10.63
C GLU A 67 -2.02 -0.45 -9.68
N GLU A 68 -1.24 -1.53 -9.61
CA GLU A 68 -0.01 -1.58 -8.82
C GLU A 68 1.03 -0.57 -9.35
N ARG A 69 1.25 -0.54 -10.66
CA ARG A 69 2.11 0.47 -11.33
C ARG A 69 1.67 1.89 -10.99
N ASP A 70 0.38 2.18 -11.15
CA ASP A 70 -0.15 3.53 -10.97
C ASP A 70 -0.13 3.94 -9.50
N PHE A 71 -0.41 3.01 -8.57
CA PHE A 71 -0.26 3.28 -7.15
C PHE A 71 1.19 3.59 -6.75
N VAL A 72 2.18 2.86 -7.30
CA VAL A 72 3.59 3.14 -7.04
C VAL A 72 4.02 4.47 -7.65
N ARG A 73 3.74 4.70 -8.94
CA ARG A 73 4.15 5.90 -9.68
C ARG A 73 3.53 7.17 -9.12
N ASP A 74 2.22 7.15 -8.85
CA ASP A 74 1.45 8.37 -8.60
C ASP A 74 1.19 8.62 -7.11
N ALA A 75 1.44 7.65 -6.23
CA ALA A 75 1.14 7.79 -4.80
C ALA A 75 2.27 7.30 -3.88
N LEU A 76 2.58 6.00 -3.85
CA LEU A 76 3.50 5.44 -2.85
C LEU A 76 4.94 5.95 -3.00
N GLY A 77 5.48 5.97 -4.22
CA GLY A 77 6.83 6.47 -4.49
C GLY A 77 7.00 7.92 -4.06
N PRO A 78 6.20 8.86 -4.62
CA PRO A 78 6.26 10.28 -4.22
C PRO A 78 6.05 10.49 -2.71
N ALA A 79 5.12 9.76 -2.07
CA ALA A 79 4.88 9.91 -0.64
C ALA A 79 6.08 9.49 0.23
N LEU A 80 6.84 8.47 -0.18
CA LEU A 80 8.07 8.08 0.51
C LEU A 80 9.18 9.10 0.27
N GLU A 81 9.35 9.59 -0.96
CA GLU A 81 10.35 10.63 -1.28
C GLU A 81 10.08 11.93 -0.51
N ASP A 82 8.84 12.43 -0.52
CA ASP A 82 8.41 13.64 0.20
C ASP A 82 8.61 13.54 1.72
N ALA A 83 8.64 12.31 2.25
CA ALA A 83 8.83 12.02 3.66
C ALA A 83 10.29 11.73 4.05
N ASP A 84 11.24 11.90 3.14
CA ASP A 84 12.66 11.57 3.31
C ASP A 84 12.91 10.08 3.59
N LEU A 85 12.07 9.22 2.99
CA LEU A 85 12.11 7.75 3.10
C LEU A 85 12.42 7.06 1.76
N GLY A 86 13.01 7.78 0.81
CA GLY A 86 13.29 7.26 -0.54
C GLY A 86 14.26 6.05 -0.59
N GLU A 87 14.94 5.76 0.52
CA GLU A 87 15.78 4.57 0.68
C GLU A 87 14.98 3.26 0.93
N VAL A 88 13.73 3.37 1.36
CA VAL A 88 12.84 2.23 1.58
C VAL A 88 12.47 1.62 0.23
N LYS A 89 12.81 0.35 0.03
CA LYS A 89 12.56 -0.32 -1.25
C LYS A 89 11.08 -0.68 -1.40
N ILE A 90 10.55 -0.51 -2.61
CA ILE A 90 9.23 -1.01 -2.98
C ILE A 90 9.42 -2.30 -3.77
N VAL A 91 8.76 -3.37 -3.32
CA VAL A 91 8.71 -4.66 -3.99
C VAL A 91 7.32 -4.84 -4.60
N ILE A 92 7.27 -5.16 -5.88
CA ILE A 92 6.04 -5.48 -6.63
C ILE A 92 6.11 -6.95 -7.08
N TRP A 93 4.98 -7.47 -7.58
CA TRP A 93 4.92 -8.82 -8.14
C TRP A 93 5.50 -8.90 -9.55
#